data_AF-A0A759H0N6-F1
#
_entry.id   AF-A0A759H0N6-F1
#
_cell.length_a   1.000
_cell.length_b   1.000
_cell.length_c   1.000
_cell.angle_alpha   90.00
_cell.angle_beta   90.00
_cell.angle_gamma   90.00
#
_symmetry.space_group_name_H-M   'P 1'
#
loop_
_entity.id
_entity.type
_entity.pdbx_description
1 polymer ?
#
loop_
_entity_poly.entity_id
_entity_poly.type
_entity_poly.pdbx_seq_one_letter_code
_entity_poly.pdbx_strand_id
1 'polypeptide(L)'
;LFEQMLDDGVIIIKTNPCLRWNAASAVTEADQKENRIFAKKKSTGRIDGVVASAMAIGAAEGYEPDDGDIEGFFDDPIIVGI
;
A
#
# COMPACT_ATOMS: atom_id res chain seq x y z
N LEU A 1 -3.84 -1.59 -9.16
CA LEU A 1 -2.40 -1.79 -8.91
C LEU A 1 -2.10 -3.21 -8.42
N PHE A 2 -2.38 -3.58 -7.16
CA PHE A 2 -2.05 -4.92 -6.63
C PHE A 2 -2.68 -6.08 -7.42
N GLU A 3 -4.00 -6.06 -7.63
CA GLU A 3 -4.69 -7.10 -8.44
C GLU A 3 -4.17 -7.14 -9.88
N GLN A 4 -3.99 -5.97 -10.49
CA GLN A 4 -3.52 -5.86 -11.87
C GLN A 4 -2.12 -6.46 -12.06
N MET A 5 -1.18 -6.21 -11.14
CA MET A 5 0.16 -6.81 -11.21
C MET A 5 0.17 -8.33 -11.01
N LEU A 6 -0.85 -8.87 -10.33
CA LEU A 6 -1.05 -10.32 -10.24
C LEU A 6 -1.61 -10.88 -11.55
N ASP A 7 -2.60 -10.21 -12.14
CA ASP A 7 -3.21 -10.60 -13.42
C ASP A 7 -2.20 -10.52 -14.58
N ASP A 8 -1.37 -9.48 -14.60
CA ASP A 8 -0.32 -9.26 -15.60
C ASP A 8 0.89 -10.19 -15.39
N GLY A 9 0.93 -10.96 -14.29
CA GLY A 9 2.00 -11.90 -13.98
C GLY A 9 3.34 -11.25 -13.59
N VAL A 10 3.35 -9.94 -13.35
CA VAL A 10 4.52 -9.17 -12.88
C VAL A 10 4.92 -9.64 -11.48
N ILE A 11 3.94 -9.97 -10.63
CA ILE A 11 4.16 -10.47 -9.28
C ILE A 11 3.66 -11.89 -9.16
N ILE A 12 4.54 -12.78 -8.69
CA ILE A 12 4.23 -14.19 -8.47
C ILE A 12 4.22 -14.49 -6.98
N ILE A 13 3.03 -14.76 -6.45
CA ILE A 13 2.85 -15.26 -5.10
C ILE A 13 3.02 -16.78 -5.12
N LYS A 14 4.10 -17.28 -4.50
CA LYS A 14 4.27 -18.73 -4.28
C LYS A 14 3.17 -19.28 -3.38
N THR A 15 2.91 -20.58 -3.47
CA THR A 15 1.90 -21.27 -2.65
C THR A 15 2.10 -20.98 -1.16
N ASN A 16 1.22 -20.13 -0.63
CA ASN A 16 1.22 -19.72 0.76
C ASN A 16 -0.21 -19.89 1.32
N PRO A 17 -0.46 -20.88 2.19
CA PRO A 17 -1.80 -21.15 2.70
C PRO A 17 -2.34 -19.99 3.55
N CYS A 18 -1.49 -19.29 4.30
CA CYS A 18 -1.91 -18.14 5.11
C CYS A 18 -2.33 -16.96 4.23
N LEU A 19 -1.57 -16.66 3.17
CA LEU A 19 -1.92 -15.56 2.28
C LEU A 19 -3.18 -15.86 1.47
N ARG A 20 -3.38 -17.13 1.08
CA ARG A 20 -4.62 -17.60 0.45
C ARG A 20 -5.82 -17.47 1.39
N TRP A 21 -5.66 -17.84 2.66
CA TRP A 21 -6.71 -17.66 3.65
C TRP A 21 -7.04 -16.18 3.90
N ASN A 22 -6.01 -15.32 3.95
CA ASN A 22 -6.19 -13.88 4.07
C ASN A 22 -6.97 -13.30 2.87
N ALA A 23 -6.63 -13.71 1.65
CA ALA A 23 -7.34 -13.29 0.45
C ALA A 23 -8.80 -13.76 0.45
N ALA A 24 -9.07 -15.01 0.86
CA ALA A 24 -10.43 -15.55 0.98
C ALA A 24 -11.27 -14.84 2.06
N SER A 25 -10.62 -14.24 3.06
CA SER A 25 -11.28 -13.52 4.15
C SER A 25 -11.44 -12.02 3.87
N ALA A 26 -10.90 -11.52 2.76
CA ALA A 26 -10.89 -10.11 2.42
C ALA A 26 -12.21 -9.66 1.80
N VAL A 27 -12.67 -8.48 2.23
CA VAL A 27 -13.83 -7.79 1.66
C VAL A 27 -13.34 -6.47 1.10
N THR A 28 -13.66 -6.17 -0.15
CA THR A 28 -13.34 -4.90 -0.80
C THR A 28 -14.57 -3.98 -0.81
N GLU A 29 -14.34 -2.69 -0.60
CA GLU A 29 -15.38 -1.66 -0.67
C GLU A 29 -14.90 -0.47 -1.48
N ALA A 30 -15.83 0.28 -2.06
CA ALA A 30 -15.52 1.57 -2.66
C ALA A 30 -15.49 2.66 -1.59
N ASP A 31 -14.45 3.49 -1.58
CA ASP A 31 -14.43 4.72 -0.79
C ASP A 31 -15.25 5.84 -1.47
N GLN A 32 -15.31 7.02 -0.85
CA GLN A 32 -16.03 8.18 -1.40
C GLN A 32 -15.43 8.73 -2.71
N LYS A 33 -14.24 8.27 -3.09
CA LYS A 33 -13.51 8.64 -4.31
C LYS A 33 -13.47 7.47 -5.30
N GLU A 34 -14.33 6.48 -5.12
CA GLU A 34 -14.43 5.26 -5.94
C GLU A 34 -13.17 4.38 -5.96
N ASN A 35 -12.26 4.55 -5.00
CA ASN A 35 -11.13 3.65 -4.84
C ASN A 35 -11.57 2.37 -4.15
N ARG A 36 -11.08 1.22 -4.65
CA ARG A 36 -11.24 -0.06 -3.97
C ARG A 36 -10.31 -0.15 -2.77
N ILE A 37 -10.88 -0.28 -1.58
CA ILE A 37 -10.17 -0.44 -0.31
C ILE A 37 -10.46 -1.81 0.33
N PHE A 38 -9.49 -2.34 1.08
CA PHE A 38 -9.70 -3.54 1.89
C PHE A 38 -10.41 -3.18 3.20
N ALA A 39 -11.68 -3.58 3.33
CA ALA A 39 -12.51 -3.26 4.49
C ALA A 39 -12.22 -4.19 5.68
N LYS A 40 -11.17 -3.88 6.45
CA LYS A 40 -10.75 -4.66 7.63
C LYS A 40 -11.84 -4.84 8.70
N LYS A 41 -12.82 -3.93 8.78
CA LYS A 41 -13.94 -4.06 9.73
C LYS A 41 -14.99 -5.07 9.28
N LYS A 42 -15.07 -5.35 7.98
CA LYS A 42 -16.05 -6.26 7.37
C LYS A 42 -15.43 -7.59 6.93
N SER A 43 -14.12 -7.75 7.10
CA SER A 43 -13.45 -9.01 6.81
C SER A 43 -13.93 -10.12 7.76
N THR A 44 -14.05 -11.33 7.23
CA THR A 44 -14.50 -12.52 7.97
C THR A 44 -13.37 -13.18 8.77
N GLY A 45 -12.14 -12.72 8.59
CA GLY A 45 -10.93 -13.27 9.20
C GLY A 45 -9.77 -12.28 9.19
N ARG A 46 -8.55 -12.79 9.40
CA ARG A 46 -7.33 -11.98 9.31
C ARG A 46 -7.00 -11.70 7.85
N ILE A 47 -6.62 -10.46 7.55
CA ILE A 47 -6.30 -10.02 6.18
C ILE A 47 -4.96 -9.28 6.10
N ASP A 48 -4.26 -9.16 7.23
CA ASP A 48 -3.08 -8.31 7.38
C ASP A 48 -2.01 -8.61 6.33
N GLY A 49 -1.84 -9.88 5.95
CA GLY A 49 -0.88 -10.27 4.90
C GLY A 49 -1.21 -9.72 3.52
N VAL A 50 -2.49 -9.79 3.09
CA VAL A 50 -2.88 -9.29 1.75
C VAL A 50 -2.83 -7.76 1.71
N VAL A 51 -3.20 -7.12 2.81
CA VAL A 51 -3.13 -5.66 2.97
C VAL A 51 -1.67 -5.21 2.95
N ALA A 52 -0.79 -5.89 3.69
CA ALA A 52 0.65 -5.61 3.68
C ALA A 52 1.26 -5.79 2.28
N SER A 53 0.87 -6.83 1.53
CA SER A 53 1.35 -7.00 0.15
C SER A 53 0.90 -5.86 -0.77
N ALA A 54 -0.36 -5.43 -0.68
CA ALA A 54 -0.85 -4.29 -1.45
C ALA A 54 -0.14 -2.98 -1.08
N MET A 55 0.08 -2.73 0.21
CA MET A 55 0.84 -1.55 0.67
C MET A 55 2.30 -1.59 0.22
N ALA A 56 2.95 -2.76 0.25
CA ALA A 56 4.33 -2.92 -0.20
C ALA A 56 4.50 -2.59 -1.68
N ILE A 57 3.57 -3.02 -2.54
CA ILE A 57 3.57 -2.62 -3.96
C ILE A 57 3.38 -1.11 -4.10
N GLY A 58 2.40 -0.54 -3.39
CA GLY A 58 2.15 0.90 -3.45
C GLY A 58 3.38 1.72 -3.05
N ALA A 59 4.11 1.27 -2.02
CA ALA A 59 5.35 1.91 -1.60
C ALA A 59 6.49 1.73 -2.61
N ALA A 60 6.57 0.60 -3.31
CA ALA A 60 7.58 0.35 -4.33
C ALA A 60 7.37 1.22 -5.59
N GLU A 61 6.13 1.41 -6.02
CA GLU A 61 5.78 2.23 -7.19
C GLU A 61 5.76 3.73 -6.87
N GLY A 62 5.39 4.10 -5.64
CA GLY A 62 5.30 5.50 -5.18
C GLY A 62 6.59 6.06 -4.59
N TYR A 63 7.72 5.36 -4.72
CA TYR A 63 9.01 5.87 -4.29
C TYR A 63 9.50 6.91 -5.29
N GLU A 64 9.20 8.17 -5.03
CA GLU A 64 9.96 9.28 -5.58
C GLU A 64 11.07 9.62 -4.57
N PRO A 65 12.36 9.57 -4.95
CA PRO A 65 13.40 10.10 -4.11
C PRO A 65 13.15 11.61 -3.94
N ASP A 66 12.68 11.99 -2.77
CA ASP A 66 12.73 13.38 -2.32
C ASP A 66 14.19 13.64 -1.94
N ASP A 67 14.97 14.16 -2.89
CA ASP A 67 16.36 14.56 -2.65
C ASP A 67 16.44 15.76 -1.68
N GLY A 68 15.30 16.36 -1.32
CA GLY A 68 15.24 17.54 -0.48
C GLY A 68 15.84 18.76 -1.19
N ASP A 69 15.21 19.91 -1.06
CA ASP A 69 15.79 21.15 -1.56
C ASP A 69 16.72 21.75 -0.49
N ILE A 70 17.99 21.32 -0.52
CA ILE A 70 19.01 21.86 0.39
C ILE A 70 19.21 23.36 0.17
N GLU A 71 19.13 23.85 -1.08
CA GLU A 71 19.31 25.27 -1.37
C GLU A 71 18.12 26.08 -0.84
N GLY A 72 16.90 25.62 -1.08
CA GLY A 72 15.68 26.22 -0.51
C GLY A 72 15.68 26.26 1.03
N PHE A 73 16.27 25.25 1.70
CA PHE A 73 16.43 25.25 3.16
C PHE A 73 17.39 26.35 3.65
N PHE A 74 18.44 26.67 2.89
CA PHE A 74 19.35 27.76 3.23
C PHE A 74 18.79 29.15 2.90
N ASP A 75 17.93 29.23 1.87
CA ASP A 75 17.27 30.48 1.46
C ASP A 75 16.14 30.91 2.41
N ASP A 76 15.40 29.97 3.01
CA ASP A 76 14.38 30.23 4.03
C ASP A 76 14.42 29.22 5.19
N PRO A 77 15.37 29.38 6.13
CA PRO A 77 15.55 28.43 7.22
C PRO A 77 14.41 28.54 8.25
N ILE A 78 13.65 27.47 8.42
CA ILE A 78 12.64 27.38 9.49
C ILE A 78 13.34 27.14 10.82
N ILE A 79 13.46 28.17 11.66
CA ILE A 79 13.97 28.04 13.03
C ILE A 79 12.82 27.63 13.96
N VAL A 80 12.79 26.35 14.33
CA VAL A 80 11.92 25.85 15.41
C VAL A 80 12.54 26.24 16.75
N GLY A 81 11.93 27.22 17.43
CA GLY A 81 12.34 27.65 18.76
C GLY A 81 12.12 26.55 19.81
N ILE A 82 13.11 26.38 20.69
CA ILE A 82 13.04 25.56 21.92
C ILE A 82 12.09 26.20 22.93
#